data_AF-A0A3D0P7S4-F1
#
_entry.id   AF-A0A3D0P7S4-F1
#
_cell.length_a   1.000
_cell.length_b   1.000
_cell.length_c   1.000
_cell.angle_alpha   90.00
_cell.angle_beta   90.00
_cell.angle_gamma   90.00
#
_symmetry.space_group_name_H-M   'P 1'
#
loop_
_entity.id
_entity.type
_entity.pdbx_description
1 polymer ?
#
loop_
_entity_poly.entity_id
_entity_poly.type
_entity_poly.pdbx_seq_one_letter_code
_entity_poly.pdbx_strand_id
1 'polypeptide(L)'
;FYSRKVGDNLLFGTTAEDAPAQKENVAAIYCVDRDDNLTEVVKFPKDRWHKALFQFGTIAFASPIEHPNSAFFSLVATHNDGRTYRIA
;
A
#
# COMPACT_ATOMS: atom_id res chain seq x y z
N PHE A 1 0.48 -5.87 7.52
CA PHE A 1 1.30 -4.71 7.12
C PHE A 1 2.45 -5.20 6.27
N TYR A 2 2.66 -4.59 5.11
CA TYR A 2 3.78 -4.89 4.21
C TYR A 2 4.66 -3.66 4.14
N SER A 3 5.98 -3.81 4.18
CA SER A 3 6.90 -2.67 4.17
C SER A 3 8.09 -2.90 3.24
N ARG A 4 8.64 -1.82 2.70
CA ARG A 4 9.79 -1.82 1.81
C ARG A 4 10.67 -0.60 2.08
N LYS A 5 11.97 -0.82 2.28
CA LYS A 5 12.97 0.25 2.30
C LYS A 5 13.30 0.69 0.87
N VAL A 6 13.33 2.00 0.64
CA VAL A 6 13.69 2.64 -0.64
C VAL A 6 14.65 3.79 -0.34
N GLY A 7 15.92 3.65 -0.73
CA GLY A 7 16.97 4.55 -0.25
C GLY A 7 16.98 4.61 1.29
N ASP A 8 16.85 5.81 1.85
CA ASP A 8 16.76 6.04 3.30
C ASP A 8 15.33 5.99 3.86
N ASN A 9 14.33 5.85 3.00
CA ASN A 9 12.93 5.90 3.38
C ASN A 9 12.36 4.50 3.64
N LEU A 10 11.41 4.42 4.57
CA LEU A 10 10.60 3.22 4.79
C LEU A 10 9.19 3.45 4.24
N LEU A 11 8.83 2.72 3.20
CA LEU A 11 7.46 2.63 2.73
C LEU A 11 6.73 1.51 3.46
N PHE A 12 5.48 1.73 3.82
CA PHE A 12 4.61 0.67 4.33
C PHE A 12 3.18 0.84 3.87
N GLY A 13 2.55 -0.28 3.54
CA GLY A 13 1.18 -0.38 3.09
C GLY A 13 0.25 -0.81 4.22
N THR A 14 -0.89 -0.15 4.31
CA THR A 14 -2.03 -0.60 5.12
C THR A 14 -2.99 -1.44 4.29
N THR A 15 -3.66 -2.37 4.94
CA THR A 15 -4.76 -3.14 4.36
C THR A 15 -6.07 -2.36 4.54
N ALA A 16 -6.98 -2.51 3.59
CA ALA A 16 -8.36 -2.03 3.70
C ALA A 16 -9.19 -3.00 4.56
N GLU A 17 -8.74 -3.24 5.78
CA GLU A 17 -9.38 -4.11 6.76
C GLU A 17 -10.58 -3.43 7.42
N ASP A 18 -11.49 -4.24 7.96
CA ASP A 18 -12.65 -3.72 8.71
C ASP A 18 -12.27 -3.61 10.19
N ALA A 19 -11.40 -2.66 10.51
CA ALA A 19 -11.03 -2.37 11.89
C ALA A 19 -11.97 -1.32 12.50
N PRO A 20 -12.45 -1.48 13.75
CA PRO A 20 -13.34 -0.50 14.39
C PRO A 20 -12.76 0.93 14.48
N ALA A 21 -11.44 1.05 14.50
CA ALA A 21 -10.74 2.33 14.52
C ALA A 21 -10.61 2.98 13.12
N GLN A 22 -10.87 2.22 12.05
CA GLN A 22 -10.63 2.65 10.68
C GLN A 22 -11.88 3.35 10.14
N LYS A 23 -11.81 4.68 10.08
CA LYS A 23 -12.93 5.54 9.62
C LYS A 23 -13.14 5.51 8.11
N GLU A 24 -12.11 5.11 7.36
CA GLU A 24 -12.10 5.11 5.90
C GLU A 24 -11.70 3.72 5.36
N ASN A 25 -12.49 3.22 4.41
CA ASN A 25 -12.30 1.89 3.81
C ASN A 25 -11.32 1.97 2.63
N VAL A 26 -10.05 2.14 2.95
CA VAL A 26 -8.97 2.44 2.00
C VAL A 26 -7.72 1.61 2.29
N ALA A 27 -6.97 1.29 1.24
CA ALA A 27 -5.59 0.84 1.34
C ALA A 27 -4.68 2.04 1.03
N ALA A 28 -3.66 2.29 1.84
CA ALA A 28 -2.78 3.43 1.66
C ALA A 28 -1.31 3.02 1.77
N ILE A 29 -0.44 3.77 1.09
CA ILE A 29 1.00 3.70 1.27
C ILE A 29 1.43 4.93 2.05
N TYR A 30 2.18 4.70 3.10
CA TYR A 30 2.84 5.73 3.89
C TYR A 30 4.35 5.65 3.72
N CYS A 31 5.02 6.78 3.92
CA CYS A 31 6.47 6.90 3.94
C CYS A 31 6.91 7.46 5.29
N VAL A 32 7.87 6.80 5.94
CA VAL A 32 8.68 7.38 7.02
C VAL A 32 10.02 7.76 6.41
N ASP A 33 10.38 9.03 6.47
CA ASP A 33 11.70 9.50 6.03
C ASP A 33 12.77 9.32 7.13
N ARG A 34 14.00 9.70 6.82
CA ARG A 34 15.15 9.61 7.75
C ARG A 34 15.01 10.49 9.01
N ASP A 35 14.13 11.48 8.95
CA ASP A 35 13.90 12.47 10.00
C ASP A 35 12.62 12.12 10.79
N ASP A 36 12.15 10.87 10.66
CA ASP A 36 10.94 10.29 11.28
C ASP A 36 9.63 10.99 10.89
N ASN A 37 9.60 11.74 9.77
CA ASN A 37 8.37 12.35 9.30
C ASN A 37 7.52 11.31 8.56
N LEU A 38 6.24 11.25 8.94
CA LEU A 38 5.25 10.39 8.32
C LEU A 38 4.46 11.16 7.24
N THR A 39 4.44 10.64 6.02
CA THR A 39 3.64 11.19 4.91
C THR A 39 2.79 10.11 4.24
N GLU A 40 1.56 10.46 3.85
CA GLU A 40 0.72 9.61 3.00
C GLU A 40 1.14 9.80 1.55
N VAL A 41 1.58 8.73 0.90
CA VAL A 41 2.07 8.76 -0.49
C VAL A 41 0.91 8.60 -1.48
N VAL A 42 0.05 7.62 -1.23
CA VAL A 42 -1.09 7.33 -2.10
C VAL A 42 -2.15 6.55 -1.33
N LYS A 43 -3.41 6.74 -1.73
CA LYS A 43 -4.59 6.12 -1.13
C LYS A 43 -5.50 5.55 -2.20
N PHE A 44 -5.97 4.32 -2.00
CA PHE A 44 -6.84 3.60 -2.91
C PHE A 44 -8.15 3.24 -2.23
N PRO A 45 -9.31 3.64 -2.78
CA PRO A 45 -10.60 3.21 -2.27
C PRO A 45 -10.78 1.72 -2.48
N LYS A 46 -11.38 1.06 -1.48
CA LYS A 46 -11.77 -0.34 -1.62
C LYS A 46 -12.87 -0.47 -2.68
N ASP A 47 -12.78 -1.56 -3.43
CA ASP A 47 -13.79 -1.98 -4.37
C ASP A 47 -15.06 -2.45 -3.61
N ARG A 48 -16.26 -2.19 -4.16
CA ARG A 48 -17.55 -2.36 -3.45
C ARG A 48 -17.96 -3.83 -3.18
N TRP A 49 -17.05 -4.79 -3.34
CA TRP A 49 -17.34 -6.21 -3.22
C TRP A 49 -17.58 -6.61 -1.76
N HIS A 50 -18.41 -7.64 -1.58
CA HIS A 50 -18.86 -8.08 -0.27
C HIS A 50 -17.68 -8.62 0.57
N LYS A 51 -17.42 -8.00 1.73
CA LYS A 51 -16.25 -8.24 2.58
C LYS A 51 -16.08 -9.70 3.03
N ALA A 52 -17.18 -10.45 3.15
CA ALA A 52 -17.13 -11.87 3.54
C ALA A 52 -16.75 -12.82 2.40
N LEU A 53 -16.78 -12.36 1.15
CA LEU A 53 -16.56 -13.20 -0.04
C LEU A 53 -15.22 -12.89 -0.75
N PHE A 54 -14.63 -11.73 -0.49
CA PHE A 54 -13.38 -11.28 -1.10
C PHE A 54 -12.41 -10.75 -0.05
N GLN A 55 -11.12 -11.11 -0.18
CA GLN A 55 -10.06 -10.66 0.71
C GLN A 55 -10.07 -9.13 0.90
N PHE A 56 -9.56 -8.64 2.03
CA PHE A 56 -9.38 -7.21 2.24
C PHE A 56 -8.38 -6.67 1.20
N GLY A 57 -8.74 -5.57 0.55
CA GLY A 57 -7.89 -4.94 -0.45
C GLY A 57 -6.51 -4.66 0.13
N THR A 58 -5.47 -5.04 -0.60
CA THR A 58 -4.09 -4.95 -0.11
C THR A 58 -3.15 -4.39 -1.18
N ILE A 59 -2.01 -3.91 -0.72
CA ILE A 59 -0.92 -3.38 -1.54
C ILE A 59 0.26 -4.32 -1.34
N ALA A 60 0.66 -5.00 -2.41
CA ALA A 60 1.80 -5.89 -2.40
C ALA A 60 3.02 -5.18 -2.98
N PHE A 61 4.08 -5.00 -2.19
CA PHE A 61 5.35 -4.50 -2.71
C PHE A 61 6.07 -5.62 -3.47
N ALA A 62 6.39 -5.37 -4.74
CA ALA A 62 7.30 -6.21 -5.50
C ALA A 62 8.74 -5.94 -5.05
N SER A 63 9.59 -6.97 -5.10
CA SER A 63 11.01 -6.85 -4.73
C SER A 63 11.93 -7.00 -5.95
N PRO A 64 11.96 -6.04 -6.89
CA PRO A 64 12.99 -6.03 -7.91
C PRO A 64 14.31 -5.63 -7.26
N ILE A 65 15.29 -6.55 -7.34
CA ILE A 65 16.65 -6.35 -6.82
C ILE A 65 17.37 -5.23 -7.58
N GLU A 66 16.95 -4.94 -8.81
CA GLU A 66 17.63 -4.05 -9.75
C GLU A 66 17.32 -2.55 -9.55
N HIS A 67 16.43 -2.19 -8.63
CA HIS A 67 15.97 -0.80 -8.42
C HIS A 67 15.92 -0.41 -6.94
N PRO A 68 17.06 -0.14 -6.29
CA PRO A 68 17.13 0.14 -4.85
C PRO A 68 16.46 1.46 -4.44
N ASN A 69 16.34 2.40 -5.38
CA ASN A 69 15.73 3.72 -5.20
C ASN A 69 14.33 3.78 -5.81
N SER A 70 13.65 2.64 -5.96
CA SER A 70 12.25 2.63 -6.35
C SER A 70 11.50 1.50 -5.65
N ALA A 71 10.24 1.72 -5.37
CA ALA A 71 9.32 0.67 -4.99
C ALA A 71 8.35 0.41 -6.13
N PHE A 72 8.05 -0.86 -6.35
CA PHE A 72 6.97 -1.28 -7.23
C PHE A 72 5.91 -1.90 -6.35
N PHE A 73 4.64 -1.60 -6.64
CA PHE A 73 3.55 -2.19 -5.89
C PHE A 73 2.39 -2.55 -6.80
N SER A 74 1.70 -3.63 -6.44
CA SER A 74 0.49 -4.08 -7.12
C SER A 74 -0.70 -3.94 -6.19
N LEU A 75 -1.81 -3.53 -6.78
CA LEU A 75 -3.10 -3.50 -6.12
C LEU A 75 -3.73 -4.88 -6.20
N VAL A 76 -4.27 -5.36 -5.07
CA VAL A 76 -4.98 -6.64 -4.97
C VAL A 76 -6.33 -6.37 -4.31
N ALA A 77 -7.44 -6.76 -4.96
CA ALA A 77 -8.79 -6.58 -4.44
C ALA A 77 -9.13 -5.13 -4.03
N THR A 78 -8.59 -4.15 -4.77
CA THR A 78 -8.94 -2.71 -4.71
C THR A 78 -9.31 -2.21 -6.10
N HIS A 79 -9.84 -0.99 -6.19
CA HIS A 79 -10.06 -0.34 -7.48
C HIS A 79 -8.75 -0.31 -8.30
N ASN A 80 -8.81 -0.66 -9.59
CA ASN A 80 -7.65 -0.91 -10.48
C ASN A 80 -6.81 -2.16 -10.14
N ASP A 81 -7.44 -3.23 -9.63
CA ASP A 81 -6.81 -4.53 -9.40
C ASP A 81 -5.97 -5.03 -10.60
N GLY A 82 -4.88 -5.74 -10.29
CA GLY A 82 -3.97 -6.32 -11.29
C GLY A 82 -3.03 -5.31 -11.96
N ARG A 83 -3.05 -4.03 -11.58
CA ARG A 83 -2.09 -3.03 -12.04
C ARG A 83 -0.88 -2.94 -11.12
N THR A 84 0.28 -2.74 -11.74
CA THR A 84 1.54 -2.47 -11.05
C THR A 84 1.95 -1.01 -11.26
N TYR A 85 2.33 -0.36 -10.18
CA TYR A 85 2.76 1.03 -10.14
C TYR A 85 4.19 1.13 -9.64
N ARG A 86 4.84 2.26 -9.92
CA ARG A 86 6.19 2.59 -9.46
C ARG A 86 6.16 3.87 -8.63
N ILE A 87 6.88 3.86 -7.51
CA ILE A 87 7.23 5.03 -6.69
C ILE A 87 8.73 5.21 -6.83
N ALA A 88 9.16 6.42 -7.20
CA ALA A 88 10.56 6.83 -7.35
C ALA A 88 10.89 7.90 -6.32
#